data_AF-A0A1H7ILI5-F1
#
_entry.id   AF-A0A1H7ILI5-F1
#
_cell.length_a   1.000
_cell.length_b   1.000
_cell.length_c   1.000
_cell.angle_alpha   90.00
_cell.angle_beta   90.00
_cell.angle_gamma   90.00
#
_symmetry.space_group_name_H-M   'P 1'
#
loop_
_entity.id
_entity.type
_entity.pdbx_description
1 polymer ?
#
loop_
_entity_poly.entity_id
_entity_poly.type
_entity_poly.pdbx_seq_one_letter_code
_entity_poly.pdbx_strand_id
1 'polypeptide(L)'
;MQSFLDLLILGNPIRSYIILAIVLLVVFAVKRFLSKGIASLGFNLVKHLSPQIERRELAHLLLRPLEYFLLLLAFMLTIDHFRFPPELNVTVYNGFTLKNLTSTLMQIAFCVCILWILLRLIDFIALILEKQADLTEDMTDNQFIVFFRDFFKAIISILGLIVLIRILFGSELVNKLIAGLGIGAAALALAAKESIENLIGSFIIFFDKPFRVGDSVKVDSYQGTVEKIGLRSTRIRTLEKTFVTVPNKKMVDSILDNLTLRTQQRVAMKLELPTETPSDTLLKILQDIQDILRNNSSVLPGFTVNLHDFNKDTYLVQVIYNTYIIEGLQYAALREAVNLGIIRALEQRGIKLPSTRIDVQLGN
;
A
#
# COMPACT_ATOMS: atom_id res chain seq x y z
N MET A 1 -2.46 -34.95 67.92
CA MET A 1 -2.32 -33.49 67.71
C MET A 1 -2.58 -33.22 66.24
N GLN A 2 -3.74 -32.64 65.90
CA GLN A 2 -3.89 -32.02 64.58
C GLN A 2 -2.80 -30.94 64.49
N SER A 3 -1.97 -31.01 63.45
CA SER A 3 -0.95 -29.99 63.22
C SER A 3 -1.65 -28.64 63.12
N PHE A 4 -1.10 -27.58 63.73
CA PHE A 4 -1.63 -26.21 63.61
C PHE A 4 -1.89 -25.81 62.15
N LEU A 5 -1.14 -26.40 61.22
CA LEU A 5 -1.25 -26.19 59.77
C LEU A 5 -2.54 -26.74 59.13
N ASP A 6 -3.21 -27.69 59.78
CA ASP A 6 -4.42 -28.36 59.27
C ASP A 6 -5.72 -27.80 59.87
N LEU A 7 -5.62 -26.81 60.76
CA LEU A 7 -6.78 -26.08 61.27
C LEU A 7 -7.52 -25.40 60.10
N LEU A 8 -8.83 -25.61 60.04
CA LEU A 8 -9.68 -25.04 58.99
C LEU A 8 -10.16 -23.65 59.42
N ILE A 9 -9.84 -22.65 58.62
CA ILE A 9 -10.40 -21.30 58.71
C ILE A 9 -11.19 -21.07 57.42
N LEU A 10 -12.48 -20.73 57.52
CA LEU A 10 -13.37 -20.50 56.36
C LEU A 10 -13.29 -21.65 55.32
N GLY A 11 -13.33 -22.90 55.79
CA GLY A 11 -13.31 -24.09 54.93
C GLY A 11 -11.97 -24.40 54.25
N ASN A 12 -10.88 -23.71 54.57
CA ASN A 12 -9.54 -23.95 54.03
C ASN A 12 -8.49 -24.14 55.15
N PRO A 13 -7.49 -25.02 54.99
CA PRO A 13 -6.46 -25.21 55.99
C PRO A 13 -5.56 -23.97 56.09
N ILE A 14 -5.05 -23.65 57.29
CA ILE A 14 -4.10 -22.56 57.53
C ILE A 14 -2.90 -22.62 56.57
N ARG A 15 -2.45 -23.84 56.21
CA ARG A 15 -1.40 -24.05 55.22
C ARG A 15 -1.67 -23.36 53.87
N SER A 16 -2.92 -23.31 53.40
CA SER A 16 -3.27 -22.64 52.13
C SER A 16 -3.04 -21.13 52.22
N TYR A 17 -3.44 -20.49 53.32
CA TYR A 17 -3.22 -19.05 53.55
C TYR A 17 -1.72 -18.71 53.64
N ILE A 18 -0.94 -19.58 54.29
CA ILE A 18 0.52 -19.44 54.34
C ILE A 18 1.12 -19.58 52.93
N ILE A 19 0.67 -20.55 52.12
CA ILE A 19 1.11 -20.71 50.73
C ILE A 19 0.76 -19.46 49.91
N LEU A 20 -0.44 -18.90 50.05
CA LEU A 20 -0.84 -17.66 49.37
C LEU A 20 0.08 -16.49 49.74
N ALA A 21 0.34 -16.27 51.03
CA ALA A 21 1.23 -15.22 51.49
C ALA A 21 2.66 -15.41 50.96
N ILE A 22 3.18 -16.64 50.96
CA ILE A 22 4.50 -16.97 50.44
C ILE A 22 4.56 -16.72 48.92
N VAL A 23 3.59 -17.21 48.15
CA VAL A 23 3.57 -17.03 46.68
C VAL A 23 3.49 -15.54 46.33
N LEU A 24 2.63 -14.77 46.99
CA LEU A 24 2.54 -13.34 46.76
C LEU A 24 3.82 -12.59 47.15
N LEU A 25 4.47 -12.96 48.26
CA LEU A 25 5.74 -12.36 48.68
C LEU A 25 6.87 -12.70 47.71
N VAL A 26 6.96 -13.96 47.27
CA VAL A 26 7.92 -14.41 46.26
C VAL A 26 7.69 -13.68 44.95
N VAL A 27 6.45 -13.61 44.46
CA VAL A 27 6.15 -12.88 43.21
C VAL A 27 6.38 -11.39 43.39
N PHE A 28 6.09 -10.79 44.55
CA PHE A 28 6.41 -9.39 44.84
C PHE A 28 7.92 -9.12 44.86
N ALA A 29 8.73 -10.05 45.35
CA ALA A 29 10.19 -9.95 45.33
C ALA A 29 10.76 -10.16 43.92
N VAL A 30 10.25 -11.17 43.20
CA VAL A 30 10.78 -11.59 41.89
C VAL A 30 10.23 -10.74 40.74
N LYS A 31 9.05 -10.11 40.85
CA LYS A 31 8.48 -9.27 39.79
C LYS A 31 9.44 -8.18 39.33
N ARG A 32 10.21 -7.59 40.24
CA ARG A 32 11.20 -6.56 39.89
C ARG A 32 12.36 -7.13 39.07
N PHE A 33 12.74 -8.38 39.30
CA PHE A 33 13.77 -9.09 38.54
C PHE A 33 13.24 -9.57 37.18
N LEU A 34 12.07 -10.22 37.16
CA LEU A 34 11.39 -10.68 35.94
C LEU A 34 11.15 -9.53 34.97
N SER A 35 10.53 -8.45 35.46
CA SER A 35 10.24 -7.29 34.63
C SER A 35 11.54 -6.66 34.14
N LYS A 36 12.57 -6.46 35.00
CA LYS A 36 13.88 -5.96 34.56
C LYS A 36 14.54 -6.84 33.50
N GLY A 37 14.39 -8.17 33.59
CA GLY A 37 14.89 -9.12 32.59
C GLY A 37 14.20 -8.94 31.24
N ILE A 38 12.87 -8.85 31.24
CA ILE A 38 12.06 -8.61 30.04
C ILE A 38 12.38 -7.25 29.42
N ALA A 39 12.54 -6.21 30.23
CA ALA A 39 13.01 -4.91 29.74
C ALA A 39 14.46 -4.94 29.25
N SER A 40 15.32 -5.79 29.78
CA SER A 40 16.69 -5.96 29.27
C SER A 40 16.70 -6.63 27.90
N LEU A 41 15.85 -7.65 27.72
CA LEU A 41 15.66 -8.31 26.42
C LEU A 41 15.07 -7.35 25.40
N GLY A 42 14.00 -6.63 25.78
CA GLY A 42 13.40 -5.58 24.96
C GLY A 42 14.38 -4.46 24.63
N PHE A 43 15.16 -4.00 25.62
CA PHE A 43 16.19 -2.97 25.41
C PHE A 43 17.29 -3.43 24.47
N ASN A 44 17.71 -4.70 24.50
CA ASN A 44 18.72 -5.19 23.56
C ASN A 44 18.21 -5.19 22.11
N LEU A 45 16.94 -5.56 21.90
CA LEU A 45 16.28 -5.45 20.60
C LEU A 45 16.14 -4.00 20.16
N VAL A 46 15.73 -3.13 21.08
CA VAL A 46 15.46 -1.71 20.81
C VAL A 46 16.75 -0.93 20.60
N LYS A 47 17.83 -1.26 21.31
CA LYS A 47 19.14 -0.63 21.11
C LYS A 47 19.69 -0.89 19.71
N HIS A 48 19.36 -2.05 19.12
CA HIS A 48 19.74 -2.36 17.75
C HIS A 48 18.97 -1.51 16.72
N LEU A 49 17.73 -1.13 17.05
CA LEU A 49 16.85 -0.35 16.17
C LEU A 49 16.97 1.17 16.41
N SER A 50 17.10 1.61 17.65
CA SER A 50 17.09 3.01 18.10
C SER A 50 17.98 3.22 19.34
N PRO A 51 19.25 3.61 19.17
CA PRO A 51 20.21 3.74 20.27
C PRO A 51 19.94 4.94 21.21
N GLN A 52 19.01 5.85 20.86
CA GLN A 52 18.68 7.06 21.63
C GLN A 52 17.61 6.86 22.72
N ILE A 53 17.06 5.65 22.84
CA ILE A 53 16.04 5.36 23.86
C ILE A 53 16.71 5.06 25.19
N GLU A 54 16.39 5.87 26.21
CA GLU A 54 16.87 5.60 27.54
C GLU A 54 16.17 4.38 28.14
N ARG A 55 16.94 3.55 28.85
CA ARG A 55 16.42 2.38 29.57
C ARG A 55 15.32 2.74 30.58
N ARG A 56 15.29 3.99 31.06
CA ARG A 56 14.28 4.51 32.02
C ARG A 56 12.90 4.72 31.38
N GLU A 57 12.84 5.19 30.14
CA GLU A 57 11.58 5.36 29.41
C GLU A 57 10.95 4.01 29.08
N LEU A 58 11.75 3.07 28.56
CA LEU A 58 11.36 1.69 28.29
C LEU A 58 10.89 0.98 29.57
N ALA A 59 11.59 1.23 30.67
CA ALA A 59 11.21 0.74 31.98
C ALA A 59 9.82 1.24 32.41
N HIS A 60 9.52 2.53 32.25
CA HIS A 60 8.26 3.09 32.71
C HIS A 60 7.04 2.64 31.87
N LEU A 61 7.21 2.47 30.56
CA LEU A 61 6.15 2.09 29.64
C LEU A 61 5.77 0.60 29.77
N LEU A 62 6.76 -0.30 29.84
CA LEU A 62 6.52 -1.74 29.79
C LEU A 62 6.58 -2.45 31.16
N LEU A 63 7.43 -2.00 32.10
CA LEU A 63 7.62 -2.74 33.37
C LEU A 63 6.42 -2.61 34.30
N ARG A 64 5.87 -1.41 34.47
CA ARG A 64 4.81 -1.18 35.46
C ARG A 64 3.56 -2.02 35.16
N PRO A 65 2.99 -1.99 33.95
CA PRO A 65 1.82 -2.81 33.63
C PRO A 65 2.11 -4.31 33.81
N LEU A 66 3.31 -4.75 33.42
CA LEU A 66 3.73 -6.14 33.53
C LEU A 66 3.92 -6.60 34.98
N GLU A 67 4.43 -5.75 35.86
CA GLU A 67 4.55 -6.04 37.30
C GLU A 67 3.19 -6.25 37.96
N TYR A 68 2.21 -5.41 37.63
CA TYR A 68 0.83 -5.57 38.12
C TYR A 68 0.17 -6.81 37.54
N PHE A 69 0.43 -7.11 36.25
CA PHE A 69 -0.06 -8.32 35.62
C PHE A 69 0.48 -9.59 36.26
N LEU A 70 1.79 -9.67 36.51
CA LEU A 70 2.41 -10.84 37.16
C LEU A 70 1.86 -11.03 38.58
N LEU A 71 1.67 -9.94 39.33
CA LEU A 71 1.08 -10.00 40.67
C LEU A 71 -0.38 -10.47 40.63
N LEU A 72 -1.18 -9.92 39.71
CA LEU A 72 -2.57 -10.31 39.52
C LEU A 72 -2.70 -11.76 39.07
N LEU A 73 -1.85 -12.19 38.13
CA LEU A 73 -1.81 -13.57 37.63
C LEU A 73 -1.46 -14.54 38.76
N ALA A 74 -0.44 -14.25 39.55
CA ALA A 74 -0.06 -15.07 40.69
C ALA A 74 -1.17 -15.14 41.73
N PHE A 75 -1.82 -14.02 42.01
CA PHE A 75 -2.98 -13.96 42.91
C PHE A 75 -4.12 -14.83 42.40
N MET A 76 -4.49 -14.73 41.11
CA MET A 76 -5.54 -15.54 40.51
C MET A 76 -5.22 -17.04 40.53
N LEU A 77 -4.01 -17.43 40.12
CA LEU A 77 -3.58 -18.84 40.14
C LEU A 77 -3.59 -19.42 41.56
N THR A 78 -3.21 -18.61 42.56
CA THR A 78 -3.16 -19.08 43.94
C THR A 78 -4.55 -19.16 44.57
N ILE A 79 -5.45 -18.22 44.26
CA ILE A 79 -6.83 -18.25 44.73
C ILE A 79 -7.63 -19.40 44.14
N ASP A 80 -7.35 -19.83 42.91
CA ASP A 80 -8.08 -20.96 42.29
C ASP A 80 -7.91 -22.28 43.07
N HIS A 81 -6.81 -22.41 43.84
CA HIS A 81 -6.59 -23.53 44.76
C HIS A 81 -7.39 -23.45 46.06
N PHE A 82 -8.01 -22.30 46.38
CA PHE A 82 -8.85 -22.14 47.57
C PHE A 82 -10.28 -22.56 47.30
N ARG A 83 -10.88 -23.27 48.26
CA ARG A 83 -12.31 -23.56 48.23
C ARG A 83 -13.06 -22.32 48.70
N PHE A 84 -14.00 -21.84 47.89
CA PHE A 84 -14.83 -20.72 48.31
C PHE A 84 -15.66 -21.12 49.55
N PRO A 85 -15.61 -20.36 50.66
CA PRO A 85 -16.28 -20.73 51.90
C PRO A 85 -17.80 -20.80 51.69
N PRO A 86 -18.46 -21.94 51.95
CA PRO A 86 -19.91 -22.06 51.75
C PRO A 86 -20.70 -21.05 52.57
N GLU A 87 -20.21 -20.70 53.78
CA GLU A 87 -20.84 -19.72 54.67
C GLU A 87 -20.91 -18.31 54.07
N LEU A 88 -19.96 -17.96 53.19
CA LEU A 88 -19.89 -16.66 52.53
C LEU A 88 -20.62 -16.65 51.17
N ASN A 89 -21.10 -17.80 50.69
CA ASN A 89 -21.73 -17.93 49.38
C ASN A 89 -23.20 -17.50 49.39
N VAL A 90 -23.44 -16.27 49.85
CA VAL A 90 -24.77 -15.64 49.91
C VAL A 90 -25.17 -15.14 48.53
N THR A 91 -26.46 -15.24 48.21
CA THR A 91 -27.05 -14.62 47.03
C THR A 91 -27.18 -13.13 47.26
N VAL A 92 -26.49 -12.32 46.46
CA VAL A 92 -26.49 -10.86 46.60
C VAL A 92 -27.68 -10.25 45.86
N TYR A 93 -27.85 -10.57 44.57
CA TYR A 93 -28.88 -9.98 43.71
C TYR A 93 -29.18 -10.86 42.49
N ASN A 94 -30.45 -11.04 42.11
CA ASN A 94 -30.88 -11.81 40.91
C ASN A 94 -30.17 -13.16 40.70
N GLY A 95 -29.93 -13.92 41.77
CA GLY A 95 -29.24 -15.22 41.69
C GLY A 95 -27.72 -15.14 41.53
N PHE A 96 -27.12 -13.95 41.51
CA PHE A 96 -25.66 -13.79 41.61
C PHE A 96 -25.20 -14.11 43.03
N THR A 97 -24.32 -15.09 43.14
CA THR A 97 -23.65 -15.44 44.37
C THR A 97 -22.40 -14.59 44.57
N LEU A 98 -21.97 -14.44 45.83
CA LEU A 98 -20.72 -13.74 46.15
C LEU A 98 -19.51 -14.35 45.41
N LYS A 99 -19.50 -15.68 45.24
CA LYS A 99 -18.49 -16.38 44.44
C LYS A 99 -18.44 -15.87 43.00
N ASN A 100 -19.60 -15.77 42.33
CA ASN A 100 -19.69 -15.29 40.95
C ASN A 100 -19.28 -13.81 40.83
N LEU A 101 -19.58 -12.99 41.85
CA LEU A 101 -19.13 -11.61 41.89
C LEU A 101 -17.59 -11.53 41.92
N THR A 102 -16.95 -12.33 42.79
CA THR A 102 -15.48 -12.35 42.90
C THR A 102 -14.81 -12.85 41.64
N SER A 103 -15.33 -13.88 40.97
CA SER A 103 -14.77 -14.39 39.73
C SER A 103 -14.90 -13.39 38.58
N THR A 104 -16.07 -12.76 38.43
CA THR A 104 -16.29 -11.70 37.43
C THR A 104 -15.36 -10.51 37.67
N LEU A 105 -15.19 -10.08 38.93
CA LEU A 105 -14.27 -8.98 39.27
C LEU A 105 -12.82 -9.31 38.91
N MET A 106 -12.38 -10.55 39.16
CA MET A 106 -11.03 -11.00 38.76
C MET A 106 -10.87 -11.03 37.24
N GLN A 107 -11.88 -11.49 36.50
CA GLN A 107 -11.86 -11.48 35.03
C GLN A 107 -11.79 -10.05 34.47
N ILE A 108 -12.54 -9.12 35.06
CA ILE A 108 -12.49 -7.69 34.69
C ILE A 108 -11.10 -7.13 34.98
N ALA A 109 -10.56 -7.36 36.18
CA ALA A 109 -9.22 -6.88 36.55
C ALA A 109 -8.16 -7.43 35.59
N PHE A 110 -8.26 -8.70 35.22
CA PHE A 110 -7.35 -9.35 34.27
C PHE A 110 -7.46 -8.73 32.87
N CYS A 111 -8.69 -8.55 32.38
CA CYS A 111 -8.96 -7.92 31.09
C CYS A 111 -8.42 -6.48 31.03
N VAL A 112 -8.68 -5.66 32.06
CA VAL A 112 -8.18 -4.29 32.15
C VAL A 112 -6.66 -4.25 32.21
N CYS A 113 -6.03 -5.20 32.92
CA CYS A 113 -4.58 -5.30 32.98
C CYS A 113 -3.96 -5.63 31.62
N ILE A 114 -4.53 -6.60 30.89
CA ILE A 114 -4.12 -6.92 29.51
C ILE A 114 -4.30 -5.71 28.59
N LEU A 115 -5.47 -5.06 28.63
CA LEU A 115 -5.74 -3.88 27.81
C LEU A 115 -4.72 -2.76 28.11
N TRP A 116 -4.40 -2.54 29.38
CA TRP A 116 -3.39 -1.56 29.77
C TRP A 116 -2.00 -1.90 29.22
N ILE A 117 -1.59 -3.17 29.25
CA ILE A 117 -0.34 -3.65 28.63
C ILE A 117 -0.35 -3.37 27.12
N LEU A 118 -1.42 -3.76 26.42
CA LEU A 118 -1.52 -3.60 24.97
C LEU A 118 -1.47 -2.12 24.54
N LEU A 119 -2.19 -1.24 25.24
CA LEU A 119 -2.16 0.20 24.97
C LEU A 119 -0.77 0.81 25.23
N ARG A 120 -0.07 0.33 26.27
CA ARG A 120 1.30 0.75 26.56
C ARG A 120 2.31 0.22 25.56
N LEU A 121 2.07 -0.95 25.00
CA LEU A 121 2.90 -1.49 23.92
C LEU A 121 2.77 -0.63 22.66
N ILE A 122 1.57 -0.13 22.33
CA ILE A 122 1.38 0.81 21.22
C ILE A 122 2.15 2.11 21.48
N ASP A 123 2.05 2.70 22.68
CA ASP A 123 2.82 3.90 23.05
C ASP A 123 4.32 3.68 22.91
N PHE A 124 4.78 2.50 23.29
CA PHE A 124 6.18 2.12 23.19
C PHE A 124 6.66 2.00 21.75
N ILE A 125 5.88 1.34 20.88
CA ILE A 125 6.21 1.22 19.45
C ILE A 125 6.20 2.60 18.79
N ALA A 126 5.19 3.44 19.09
CA ALA A 126 5.12 4.80 18.57
C ALA A 126 6.35 5.62 18.98
N LEU A 127 6.76 5.58 20.25
CA LEU A 127 7.97 6.27 20.72
C LEU A 127 9.23 5.82 19.97
N ILE A 128 9.36 4.53 19.66
CA ILE A 128 10.50 4.01 18.87
C ILE A 128 10.49 4.61 17.47
N LEU A 129 9.34 4.59 16.82
CA LEU A 129 9.19 5.13 15.46
C LEU A 129 9.41 6.64 15.43
N GLU A 130 8.87 7.40 16.39
CA GLU A 130 9.04 8.86 16.50
C GLU A 130 10.53 9.20 16.61
N LYS A 131 11.27 8.51 17.50
CA LYS A 131 12.72 8.72 17.65
C LYS A 131 13.55 8.31 16.44
N GLN A 132 13.08 7.38 15.60
CA GLN A 132 13.74 7.07 14.32
C GLN A 132 13.42 8.11 13.26
N ALA A 133 12.17 8.56 13.19
CA ALA A 133 11.72 9.57 12.25
C ALA A 133 12.41 10.92 12.50
N ASP A 134 12.64 11.31 13.75
CA ASP A 134 13.35 12.55 14.11
C ASP A 134 14.83 12.57 13.62
N LEU A 135 15.38 11.44 13.19
CA LEU A 135 16.72 11.37 12.57
C LEU A 135 16.69 11.65 11.06
N THR A 136 15.50 11.73 10.48
CA THR A 136 15.26 12.02 9.06
C THR A 136 14.59 13.40 8.95
N GLU A 137 15.02 14.26 8.03
CA GLU A 137 14.51 15.65 7.92
C GLU A 137 13.02 15.75 7.51
N ASP A 138 12.37 14.61 7.17
CA ASP A 138 11.03 14.57 6.60
C ASP A 138 9.94 14.55 7.70
N MET A 139 9.35 15.72 8.00
CA MET A 139 8.35 15.89 9.06
C MET A 139 7.05 15.09 8.83
N THR A 140 6.80 14.58 7.63
CA THR A 140 5.62 13.77 7.33
C THR A 140 5.58 12.47 8.13
N ASP A 141 6.74 11.91 8.47
CA ASP A 141 6.84 10.61 9.14
C ASP A 141 6.25 10.67 10.56
N ASN A 142 6.44 11.78 11.26
CA ASN A 142 5.95 11.94 12.63
C ASN A 142 4.41 12.00 12.70
N GLN A 143 3.76 12.63 11.72
CA GLN A 143 2.29 12.70 11.68
C GLN A 143 1.66 11.33 11.39
N PHE A 144 2.27 10.52 10.53
CA PHE A 144 1.81 9.15 10.29
C PHE A 144 1.92 8.30 11.55
N ILE A 145 3.01 8.42 12.32
CA ILE A 145 3.21 7.65 13.54
C ILE A 145 2.15 7.98 14.59
N VAL A 146 1.86 9.27 14.81
CA VAL A 146 0.80 9.71 15.73
C VAL A 146 -0.57 9.18 15.27
N PHE A 147 -0.87 9.27 13.97
CA PHE A 147 -2.11 8.73 13.42
C PHE A 147 -2.26 7.23 13.67
N PHE A 148 -1.24 6.43 13.36
CA PHE A 148 -1.30 4.98 13.57
C PHE A 148 -1.35 4.61 15.05
N ARG A 149 -0.63 5.32 15.93
CA ARG A 149 -0.70 5.15 17.38
C ARG A 149 -2.15 5.28 17.86
N ASP A 150 -2.80 6.38 17.51
CA ASP A 150 -4.16 6.68 17.97
C ASP A 150 -5.19 5.73 17.31
N PHE A 151 -4.99 5.37 16.04
CA PHE A 151 -5.80 4.38 15.32
C PHE A 151 -5.76 3.00 15.99
N PHE A 152 -4.58 2.44 16.23
CA PHE A 152 -4.45 1.14 16.90
C PHE A 152 -4.97 1.18 18.34
N LYS A 153 -4.77 2.30 19.05
CA LYS A 153 -5.35 2.48 20.38
C LYS A 153 -6.87 2.45 20.36
N ALA A 154 -7.50 3.09 19.39
CA ALA A 154 -8.95 3.06 19.23
C ALA A 154 -9.43 1.61 18.98
N ILE A 155 -8.79 0.87 18.08
CA ILE A 155 -9.12 -0.54 17.79
C ILE A 155 -9.00 -1.41 19.05
N ILE A 156 -7.86 -1.36 19.76
CA ILE A 156 -7.65 -2.16 20.97
C ILE A 156 -8.64 -1.77 22.07
N SER A 157 -8.95 -0.48 22.19
CA SER A 157 -9.94 0.00 23.16
C SER A 157 -11.35 -0.52 22.86
N ILE A 158 -11.77 -0.51 21.59
CA ILE A 158 -13.06 -1.05 21.14
C ILE A 158 -13.12 -2.56 21.39
N LEU A 159 -12.06 -3.31 21.03
CA LEU A 159 -12.00 -4.76 21.27
C LEU A 159 -12.05 -5.07 22.77
N GLY A 160 -11.31 -4.33 23.59
CA GLY A 160 -11.34 -4.49 25.03
C GLY A 160 -12.70 -4.16 25.64
N LEU A 161 -13.38 -3.13 25.14
CA LEU A 161 -14.75 -2.81 25.55
C LEU A 161 -15.70 -3.98 25.23
N ILE A 162 -15.58 -4.59 24.06
CA ILE A 162 -16.39 -5.77 23.68
C ILE A 162 -16.13 -6.94 24.63
N VAL A 163 -14.87 -7.20 24.99
CA VAL A 163 -14.51 -8.25 25.97
C VAL A 163 -15.08 -7.94 27.35
N LEU A 164 -15.03 -6.68 27.81
CA LEU A 164 -15.61 -6.27 29.08
C LEU A 164 -17.14 -6.45 29.10
N ILE A 165 -17.82 -6.06 28.01
CA ILE A 165 -19.27 -6.29 27.86
C ILE A 165 -19.56 -7.80 27.91
N ARG A 166 -18.73 -8.65 27.29
CA ARG A 166 -18.88 -10.11 27.35
C ARG A 166 -18.82 -10.64 28.78
N ILE A 167 -17.88 -10.14 29.57
CA ILE A 167 -17.69 -10.57 30.96
C ILE A 167 -18.87 -10.13 31.83
N LEU A 168 -19.39 -8.92 31.61
CA LEU A 168 -20.47 -8.34 32.41
C LEU A 168 -21.88 -8.84 32.05
N PHE A 169 -22.16 -8.97 30.75
CA PHE A 169 -23.51 -9.22 30.23
C PHE A 169 -23.64 -10.55 29.49
N GLY A 170 -22.56 -11.35 29.44
CA GLY A 170 -22.53 -12.64 28.76
C GLY A 170 -22.33 -12.54 27.24
N SER A 171 -22.26 -13.71 26.61
CA SER A 171 -22.01 -13.82 25.16
C SER A 171 -23.21 -13.45 24.29
N GLU A 172 -24.44 -13.58 24.79
CA GLU A 172 -25.64 -13.29 23.98
C GLU A 172 -25.72 -11.83 23.55
N LEU A 173 -25.47 -10.89 24.47
CA LEU A 173 -25.47 -9.46 24.15
C LEU A 173 -24.35 -9.13 23.15
N VAL A 174 -23.15 -9.69 23.36
CA VAL A 174 -22.01 -9.48 22.47
C VAL A 174 -22.27 -10.03 21.08
N ASN A 175 -22.88 -11.21 20.96
CA ASN A 175 -23.24 -11.77 19.66
C ASN A 175 -24.22 -10.85 18.90
N LYS A 176 -25.21 -10.29 19.60
CA LYS A 176 -26.15 -9.30 19.02
C LYS A 176 -25.43 -8.00 18.59
N LEU A 177 -24.53 -7.49 19.44
CA LEU A 177 -23.74 -6.29 19.13
C LEU A 177 -22.81 -6.52 17.93
N ILE A 178 -22.10 -7.65 17.88
CA ILE A 178 -21.24 -8.03 16.75
C ILE A 178 -22.07 -8.17 15.47
N ALA A 179 -23.25 -8.81 15.54
CA ALA A 179 -24.15 -8.91 14.40
C ALA A 179 -24.59 -7.53 13.88
N GLY A 180 -24.91 -6.58 14.78
CA GLY A 180 -25.24 -5.20 14.41
C GLY A 180 -24.04 -4.42 13.87
N LEU A 181 -22.87 -4.56 14.49
CA LEU A 181 -21.60 -3.94 14.06
C LEU A 181 -21.15 -4.46 12.69
N GLY A 182 -21.53 -5.68 12.30
CA GLY A 182 -21.20 -6.26 11.00
C GLY A 182 -21.63 -5.38 9.82
N ILE A 183 -22.79 -4.73 9.92
CA ILE A 183 -23.28 -3.80 8.87
C ILE A 183 -22.40 -2.54 8.82
N GLY A 184 -22.05 -1.97 9.98
CA GLY A 184 -21.15 -0.83 10.06
C GLY A 184 -19.73 -1.14 9.55
N ALA A 185 -19.23 -2.34 9.86
CA ALA A 185 -17.95 -2.83 9.37
C ALA A 185 -17.97 -3.04 7.84
N ALA A 186 -19.06 -3.57 7.29
CA ALA A 186 -19.22 -3.72 5.84
C ALA A 186 -19.26 -2.36 5.13
N ALA A 187 -19.97 -1.37 5.68
CA ALA A 187 -19.98 -0.01 5.15
C ALA A 187 -18.60 0.64 5.18
N LEU A 188 -17.86 0.48 6.28
CA LEU A 188 -16.48 0.96 6.41
C LEU A 188 -15.54 0.28 5.39
N ALA A 189 -15.68 -1.04 5.21
CA ALA A 189 -14.90 -1.79 4.22
C ALA A 189 -15.19 -1.33 2.79
N LEU A 190 -16.46 -1.06 2.47
CA LEU A 190 -16.85 -0.53 1.17
C LEU A 190 -16.27 0.86 0.94
N ALA A 191 -16.27 1.73 1.95
CA ALA A 191 -15.65 3.05 1.88
C ALA A 191 -14.11 2.99 1.74
N ALA A 192 -13.46 2.02 2.39
CA ALA A 192 -12.01 1.83 2.34
C ALA A 192 -11.53 1.09 1.07
N LYS A 193 -12.45 0.50 0.30
CA LYS A 193 -12.16 -0.37 -0.85
C LYS A 193 -11.16 0.27 -1.82
N GLU A 194 -11.39 1.51 -2.23
CA GLU A 194 -10.54 2.18 -3.22
C GLU A 194 -9.10 2.39 -2.71
N SER A 195 -8.93 2.73 -1.42
CA SER A 195 -7.62 2.87 -0.80
C SER A 195 -6.85 1.55 -0.81
N ILE A 196 -7.53 0.44 -0.49
CA ILE A 196 -6.94 -0.90 -0.49
C ILE A 196 -6.56 -1.34 -1.92
N GLU A 197 -7.43 -1.10 -2.90
CA GLU A 197 -7.13 -1.44 -4.30
C GLU A 197 -5.90 -0.68 -4.83
N ASN A 198 -5.73 0.59 -4.46
CA ASN A 198 -4.52 1.34 -4.82
C ASN A 198 -3.25 0.82 -4.13
N LEU A 199 -3.35 0.36 -2.89
CA LEU A 199 -2.24 -0.31 -2.20
C LEU A 199 -1.84 -1.60 -2.91
N ILE A 200 -2.84 -2.45 -3.24
CA ILE A 200 -2.61 -3.69 -4.00
C ILE A 200 -1.98 -3.38 -5.36
N GLY A 201 -2.47 -2.35 -6.07
CA GLY A 201 -1.87 -1.90 -7.32
C GLY A 201 -0.39 -1.51 -7.18
N SER A 202 -0.03 -0.85 -6.07
CA SER A 202 1.38 -0.52 -5.77
C SER A 202 2.25 -1.76 -5.59
N PHE A 203 1.73 -2.77 -4.89
CA PHE A 203 2.44 -4.04 -4.73
C PHE A 203 2.62 -4.74 -6.07
N ILE A 204 1.59 -4.80 -6.90
CA ILE A 204 1.68 -5.41 -8.25
C ILE A 204 2.75 -4.69 -9.08
N ILE A 205 2.74 -3.36 -9.12
CA ILE A 205 3.77 -2.57 -9.83
C ILE A 205 5.17 -2.91 -9.31
N PHE A 206 5.33 -3.08 -8.00
CA PHE A 206 6.62 -3.37 -7.39
C PHE A 206 7.14 -4.78 -7.68
N PHE A 207 6.27 -5.78 -7.65
CA PHE A 207 6.64 -7.19 -7.85
C PHE A 207 6.72 -7.58 -9.32
N ASP A 208 5.69 -7.26 -10.12
CA ASP A 208 5.61 -7.67 -11.53
C ASP A 208 6.38 -6.71 -12.44
N LYS A 209 6.58 -5.46 -11.99
CA LYS A 209 7.34 -4.42 -12.69
C LYS A 209 6.94 -4.25 -14.18
N PRO A 210 5.64 -4.04 -14.49
CA PRO A 210 5.20 -3.74 -15.86
C PRO A 210 5.84 -2.44 -16.42
N PHE A 211 6.24 -1.55 -15.52
CA PHE A 211 7.05 -0.37 -15.79
C PHE A 211 7.88 -0.01 -14.55
N ARG A 212 8.87 0.85 -14.73
CA ARG A 212 9.77 1.34 -13.67
C ARG A 212 9.83 2.88 -13.66
N VAL A 213 10.34 3.43 -12.58
CA VAL A 213 10.71 4.85 -12.54
C VAL A 213 11.74 5.12 -13.65
N GLY A 214 11.49 6.13 -14.47
CA GLY A 214 12.26 6.45 -15.67
C GLY A 214 11.66 5.91 -16.97
N ASP A 215 10.71 4.98 -16.93
CA ASP A 215 10.08 4.49 -18.15
C ASP A 215 9.13 5.53 -18.74
N SER A 216 9.13 5.64 -20.08
CA SER A 216 8.12 6.38 -20.80
C SER A 216 6.92 5.47 -21.03
N VAL A 217 5.77 5.87 -20.49
CA VAL A 217 4.53 5.11 -20.55
C VAL A 217 3.43 5.96 -21.15
N LYS A 218 2.48 5.29 -21.81
CA LYS A 218 1.20 5.86 -22.21
C LYS A 218 0.08 5.07 -21.55
N VAL A 219 -0.77 5.79 -20.83
CA VAL A 219 -1.94 5.25 -20.14
C VAL A 219 -3.14 6.15 -20.47
N ASP A 220 -4.21 5.56 -20.99
CA ASP A 220 -5.33 6.29 -21.59
C ASP A 220 -4.87 7.37 -22.60
N SER A 221 -5.18 8.63 -22.33
CA SER A 221 -4.82 9.81 -23.10
C SER A 221 -3.52 10.48 -22.64
N TYR A 222 -2.91 10.02 -21.55
CA TYR A 222 -1.72 10.62 -20.98
C TYR A 222 -0.47 9.84 -21.39
N GLN A 223 0.53 10.57 -21.87
CA GLN A 223 1.84 10.04 -22.21
C GLN A 223 2.92 10.85 -21.48
N GLY A 224 3.89 10.15 -20.92
CA GLY A 224 4.97 10.81 -20.19
C GLY A 224 5.99 9.84 -19.62
N THR A 225 6.86 10.34 -18.76
CA THR A 225 7.87 9.56 -18.04
C THR A 225 7.45 9.35 -16.59
N VAL A 226 7.57 8.13 -16.08
CA VAL A 226 7.27 7.83 -14.67
C VAL A 226 8.36 8.44 -13.78
N GLU A 227 8.01 9.42 -12.96
CA GLU A 227 8.97 10.06 -12.04
C GLU A 227 8.95 9.46 -10.63
N LYS A 228 7.77 9.06 -10.14
CA LYS A 228 7.64 8.49 -8.80
C LYS A 228 6.49 7.51 -8.75
N ILE A 229 6.74 6.34 -8.16
CA ILE A 229 5.69 5.39 -7.78
C ILE A 229 5.50 5.55 -6.28
N GLY A 230 4.37 6.12 -5.87
CA GLY A 230 3.99 6.27 -4.47
C GLY A 230 3.12 5.12 -3.98
N LEU A 231 2.65 5.22 -2.73
CA LEU A 231 1.83 4.18 -2.08
C LEU A 231 0.40 4.08 -2.63
N ARG A 232 -0.16 5.16 -3.20
CA ARG A 232 -1.52 5.16 -3.78
C ARG A 232 -1.56 5.53 -5.26
N SER A 233 -0.53 6.20 -5.75
CA SER A 233 -0.51 6.77 -7.09
C SER A 233 0.89 6.87 -7.66
N THR A 234 0.94 6.87 -8.97
CA THR A 234 2.14 7.06 -9.78
C THR A 234 2.10 8.46 -10.38
N ARG A 235 3.23 9.18 -10.32
CA ARG A 235 3.40 10.50 -10.92
C ARG A 235 4.10 10.35 -12.27
N ILE A 236 3.42 10.82 -13.31
CA ILE A 236 3.90 10.81 -14.68
C ILE A 236 4.18 12.26 -15.08
N ARG A 237 5.39 12.53 -15.59
CA ARG A 237 5.77 13.82 -16.18
C ARG A 237 5.42 13.82 -17.66
N THR A 238 4.52 14.69 -18.07
CA THR A 238 4.10 14.83 -19.47
C THR A 238 5.17 15.52 -20.31
N LEU A 239 4.98 15.52 -21.63
CA LEU A 239 5.82 16.28 -22.57
C LEU A 239 5.78 17.80 -22.30
N GLU A 240 4.65 18.30 -21.79
CA GLU A 240 4.45 19.70 -21.36
C GLU A 240 5.12 20.01 -20.01
N LYS A 241 5.88 19.06 -19.45
CA LYS A 241 6.55 19.13 -18.15
C LYS A 241 5.60 19.29 -16.96
N THR A 242 4.31 18.96 -17.12
CA THR A 242 3.33 18.92 -16.04
C THR A 242 3.27 17.53 -15.38
N PHE A 243 2.76 17.46 -14.15
CA PHE A 243 2.55 16.20 -13.44
C PHE A 243 1.12 15.69 -13.60
N VAL A 244 0.99 14.47 -14.08
CA VAL A 244 -0.24 13.70 -14.02
C VAL A 244 -0.11 12.67 -12.91
N THR A 245 -1.03 12.70 -11.95
CA THR A 245 -1.08 11.73 -10.85
C THR A 245 -2.14 10.68 -11.15
N VAL A 246 -1.72 9.45 -11.38
CA VAL A 246 -2.60 8.34 -11.74
C VAL A 246 -2.71 7.38 -10.55
N PRO A 247 -3.92 7.00 -10.10
CA PRO A 247 -4.09 5.97 -9.07
C PRO A 247 -3.40 4.67 -9.48
N ASN A 248 -2.72 3.99 -8.53
CA ASN A 248 -1.95 2.78 -8.85
C ASN A 248 -2.86 1.64 -9.31
N LYS A 249 -4.09 1.54 -8.78
CA LYS A 249 -5.09 0.62 -9.30
C LYS A 249 -5.29 0.82 -10.81
N LYS A 250 -5.43 2.08 -11.23
CA LYS A 250 -5.65 2.43 -12.64
C LYS A 250 -4.45 2.09 -13.52
N MET A 251 -3.23 2.27 -13.02
CA MET A 251 -2.01 1.89 -13.75
C MET A 251 -1.91 0.38 -14.02
N VAL A 252 -2.52 -0.44 -13.17
CA VAL A 252 -2.51 -1.90 -13.28
C VAL A 252 -3.71 -2.43 -14.08
N ASP A 253 -4.90 -1.86 -13.85
CA ASP A 253 -6.15 -2.34 -14.45
C ASP A 253 -6.34 -1.87 -15.91
N SER A 254 -5.67 -0.78 -16.32
CA SER A 254 -5.81 -0.21 -17.67
C SER A 254 -4.76 -0.76 -18.65
N ILE A 255 -5.02 -0.58 -19.94
CA ILE A 255 -4.05 -0.89 -20.99
C ILE A 255 -2.90 0.12 -20.90
N LEU A 256 -1.74 -0.36 -20.47
CA LEU A 256 -0.51 0.42 -20.37
C LEU A 256 0.43 0.07 -21.52
N ASP A 257 0.81 1.09 -22.29
CA ASP A 257 1.80 0.97 -23.35
C ASP A 257 3.15 1.49 -22.83
N ASN A 258 4.11 0.57 -22.62
CA ASN A 258 5.46 0.92 -22.18
C ASN A 258 6.33 1.23 -23.40
N LEU A 259 6.43 2.53 -23.70
CA LEU A 259 7.18 3.05 -24.84
C LEU A 259 8.69 2.89 -24.69
N THR A 260 9.21 2.70 -23.47
CA THR A 260 10.63 2.39 -23.24
C THR A 260 11.00 0.99 -23.74
N LEU A 261 10.07 0.03 -23.64
CA LEU A 261 10.30 -1.37 -24.03
C LEU A 261 10.08 -1.64 -25.54
N ARG A 262 9.79 -0.62 -26.34
CA ARG A 262 9.69 -0.76 -27.80
C ARG A 262 10.99 -1.31 -28.37
N THR A 263 10.92 -2.18 -29.37
CA THR A 263 12.12 -2.71 -30.05
C THR A 263 12.50 -1.87 -31.27
N GLN A 264 11.52 -1.21 -31.88
CA GLN A 264 11.64 -0.42 -33.10
C GLN A 264 10.62 0.72 -33.08
N GLN A 265 10.87 1.78 -33.84
CA GLN A 265 9.90 2.85 -34.06
C GLN A 265 9.32 2.72 -35.46
N ARG A 266 7.99 2.56 -35.54
CA ARG A 266 7.28 2.48 -36.82
C ARG A 266 6.88 3.88 -37.27
N VAL A 267 7.21 4.21 -38.50
CA VAL A 267 6.77 5.41 -39.18
C VAL A 267 5.81 5.01 -40.28
N ALA A 268 4.63 5.63 -40.31
CA ALA A 268 3.65 5.48 -41.37
C ALA A 268 3.31 6.86 -41.93
N MET A 269 3.52 7.04 -43.22
CA MET A 269 3.14 8.26 -43.93
C MET A 269 2.27 7.91 -45.14
N LYS A 270 1.35 8.82 -45.43
CA LYS A 270 0.48 8.77 -46.60
C LYS A 270 0.83 9.96 -47.47
N LEU A 271 1.16 9.69 -48.73
CA LEU A 271 1.50 10.68 -49.73
C LEU A 271 0.39 10.69 -50.77
N GLU A 272 -0.16 11.88 -51.02
CA GLU A 272 -1.19 12.08 -52.04
C GLU A 272 -0.53 12.68 -53.28
N LEU A 273 -0.70 12.02 -54.43
CA LEU A 273 -0.16 12.46 -55.72
C LEU A 273 -1.32 12.77 -56.67
N PRO A 274 -1.20 13.75 -57.58
CA PRO A 274 -2.28 14.05 -58.54
C PRO A 274 -2.63 12.86 -59.43
N THR A 275 -3.91 12.65 -59.75
CA THR A 275 -4.35 11.62 -60.72
C THR A 275 -3.85 11.86 -62.14
N GLU A 276 -3.41 13.08 -62.45
CA GLU A 276 -2.72 13.43 -63.70
C GLU A 276 -1.32 12.78 -63.81
N THR A 277 -0.81 12.18 -62.74
CA THR A 277 0.51 11.53 -62.73
C THR A 277 0.49 10.25 -63.57
N PRO A 278 1.30 10.13 -64.64
CA PRO A 278 1.39 8.91 -65.42
C PRO A 278 1.86 7.72 -64.59
N SER A 279 1.36 6.51 -64.90
CA SER A 279 1.72 5.27 -64.21
C SER A 279 3.22 4.99 -64.17
N ASP A 280 3.94 5.29 -65.26
CA ASP A 280 5.38 5.10 -65.33
C ASP A 280 6.14 6.04 -64.40
N THR A 281 5.62 7.26 -64.24
CA THR A 281 6.18 8.23 -63.30
C THR A 281 5.90 7.81 -61.85
N LEU A 282 4.70 7.28 -61.55
CA LEU A 282 4.37 6.72 -60.24
C LEU A 282 5.33 5.58 -59.87
N LEU A 283 5.56 4.63 -60.78
CA LEU A 283 6.47 3.51 -60.53
C LEU A 283 7.88 4.00 -60.18
N LYS A 284 8.38 4.99 -60.91
CA LYS A 284 9.69 5.59 -60.66
C LYS A 284 9.75 6.34 -59.32
N ILE A 285 8.68 7.02 -58.92
CA ILE A 285 8.61 7.67 -57.61
C ILE A 285 8.64 6.65 -56.48
N LEU A 286 7.90 5.55 -56.61
CA LEU A 286 7.94 4.46 -55.63
C LEU A 286 9.37 3.93 -55.50
N GLN A 287 10.09 3.76 -56.62
CA GLN A 287 11.51 3.34 -56.63
C GLN A 287 12.41 4.38 -55.95
N ASP A 288 12.28 5.66 -56.27
CA ASP A 288 13.09 6.72 -55.64
C ASP A 288 12.90 6.75 -54.12
N ILE A 289 11.64 6.62 -53.65
CA ILE A 289 11.32 6.56 -52.22
C ILE A 289 11.96 5.32 -51.58
N GLN A 290 11.90 4.16 -52.24
CA GLN A 290 12.56 2.95 -51.76
C GLN A 290 14.08 3.15 -51.64
N ASP A 291 14.71 3.81 -52.60
CA ASP A 291 16.15 4.06 -52.58
C ASP A 291 16.55 5.09 -51.51
N ILE A 292 15.74 6.12 -51.28
CA ILE A 292 15.92 7.06 -50.15
C ILE A 292 15.91 6.32 -48.82
N LEU A 293 14.97 5.39 -48.64
CA LEU A 293 14.87 4.59 -47.41
C LEU A 293 16.03 3.59 -47.27
N ARG A 294 16.46 2.93 -48.37
CA ARG A 294 17.61 2.01 -48.37
C ARG A 294 18.93 2.69 -48.01
N ASN A 295 19.13 3.91 -48.51
CA ASN A 295 20.36 4.66 -48.30
C ASN A 295 20.44 5.32 -46.92
N ASN A 296 19.39 5.23 -46.11
CA ASN A 296 19.36 5.81 -44.77
C ASN A 296 19.73 4.78 -43.71
N SER A 297 20.90 4.97 -43.06
CA SER A 297 21.44 4.04 -42.06
C SER A 297 20.56 3.87 -40.81
N SER A 298 19.66 4.81 -40.54
CA SER A 298 18.74 4.77 -39.39
C SER A 298 17.46 3.97 -39.66
N VAL A 299 17.19 3.63 -40.93
CA VAL A 299 16.02 2.86 -41.36
C VAL A 299 16.37 1.37 -41.40
N LEU A 300 15.50 0.56 -40.82
CA LEU A 300 15.65 -0.89 -40.80
C LEU A 300 15.24 -1.53 -42.14
N PRO A 301 15.83 -2.67 -42.51
CA PRO A 301 15.35 -3.46 -43.65
C PRO A 301 13.89 -3.88 -43.48
N GLY A 302 13.13 -3.94 -44.59
CA GLY A 302 11.73 -4.38 -44.57
C GLY A 302 10.69 -3.25 -44.53
N PHE A 303 10.90 -2.18 -45.31
CA PHE A 303 9.91 -1.12 -45.50
C PHE A 303 8.88 -1.48 -46.60
N THR A 304 7.72 -0.83 -46.55
CA THR A 304 6.65 -0.96 -47.55
C THR A 304 6.45 0.39 -48.22
N VAL A 305 6.62 0.43 -49.54
CA VAL A 305 6.36 1.60 -50.38
C VAL A 305 5.54 1.12 -51.56
N ASN A 306 4.24 1.46 -51.57
CA ASN A 306 3.32 1.02 -52.60
C ASN A 306 2.23 2.06 -52.85
N LEU A 307 1.63 2.00 -54.04
CA LEU A 307 0.33 2.59 -54.28
C LEU A 307 -0.69 1.79 -53.46
N HIS A 308 -1.27 2.43 -52.44
CA HIS A 308 -2.22 1.79 -51.53
C HIS A 308 -3.64 1.85 -52.10
N ASP A 309 -4.04 3.01 -52.62
CA ASP A 309 -5.39 3.24 -53.12
C ASP A 309 -5.41 4.45 -54.08
N PHE A 310 -6.56 4.76 -54.67
CA PHE A 310 -6.77 5.96 -55.47
C PHE A 310 -8.19 6.50 -55.25
N ASN A 311 -8.33 7.83 -55.27
CA ASN A 311 -9.61 8.51 -55.24
C ASN A 311 -9.75 9.40 -56.50
N LYS A 312 -10.82 10.20 -56.60
CA LYS A 312 -11.12 10.98 -57.82
C LYS A 312 -9.99 11.97 -58.19
N ASP A 313 -9.32 12.49 -57.18
CA ASP A 313 -8.40 13.62 -57.33
C ASP A 313 -6.94 13.25 -57.07
N THR A 314 -6.69 12.14 -56.34
CA THR A 314 -5.34 11.73 -55.92
C THR A 314 -5.09 10.22 -55.93
N TYR A 315 -3.85 9.85 -56.20
CA TYR A 315 -3.26 8.55 -55.90
C TYR A 315 -2.71 8.55 -54.47
N LEU A 316 -3.06 7.54 -53.67
CA LEU A 316 -2.62 7.38 -52.29
C LEU A 316 -1.44 6.42 -52.23
N VAL A 317 -0.25 6.97 -52.05
CA VAL A 317 0.98 6.20 -51.81
C VAL A 317 1.19 6.02 -50.32
N GLN A 318 1.34 4.78 -49.88
CA GLN A 318 1.67 4.44 -48.50
C GLN A 318 3.16 4.16 -48.38
N VAL A 319 3.79 4.80 -47.40
CA VAL A 319 5.19 4.57 -47.05
C VAL A 319 5.26 4.22 -45.58
N ILE A 320 5.68 3.00 -45.30
CA ILE A 320 5.86 2.45 -43.96
C ILE A 320 7.30 1.99 -43.83
N TYR A 321 7.99 2.45 -42.79
CA TYR A 321 9.32 1.96 -42.46
C TYR A 321 9.50 1.91 -40.95
N ASN A 322 10.38 1.03 -40.50
CA ASN A 322 10.79 0.96 -39.10
C ASN A 322 12.19 1.55 -38.96
N THR A 323 12.48 2.12 -37.79
CA THR A 323 13.79 2.67 -37.45
C THR A 323 14.26 2.04 -36.15
N TYR A 324 15.56 2.14 -35.87
CA TYR A 324 16.05 1.99 -34.50
C TYR A 324 15.38 3.03 -33.59
N ILE A 325 15.42 2.79 -32.28
CA ILE A 325 14.88 3.74 -31.30
C ILE A 325 15.77 4.98 -31.30
N ILE A 326 15.26 6.07 -31.85
CA ILE A 326 15.93 7.35 -31.92
C ILE A 326 15.10 8.37 -31.13
N GLU A 327 15.76 9.18 -30.32
CA GLU A 327 15.08 10.11 -29.42
C GLU A 327 15.22 11.58 -29.86
N GLY A 328 14.17 12.36 -29.57
CA GLY A 328 14.17 13.81 -29.70
C GLY A 328 14.57 14.33 -31.08
N LEU A 329 15.58 15.21 -31.09
CA LEU A 329 16.02 15.95 -32.28
C LEU A 329 16.52 15.03 -33.40
N GLN A 330 17.14 13.91 -33.08
CA GLN A 330 17.65 12.98 -34.09
C GLN A 330 16.50 12.31 -34.85
N TYR A 331 15.40 11.98 -34.16
CA TYR A 331 14.22 11.42 -34.80
C TYR A 331 13.54 12.46 -35.70
N ALA A 332 13.47 13.72 -35.24
CA ALA A 332 12.97 14.83 -36.06
C ALA A 332 13.84 15.05 -37.30
N ALA A 333 15.16 15.05 -37.16
CA ALA A 333 16.09 15.19 -38.28
C ALA A 333 15.99 14.04 -39.29
N LEU A 334 15.78 12.79 -38.83
CA LEU A 334 15.51 11.65 -39.71
C LEU A 334 14.22 11.86 -40.51
N ARG A 335 13.13 12.27 -39.83
CA ARG A 335 11.85 12.56 -40.47
C ARG A 335 11.98 13.67 -41.50
N GLU A 336 12.70 14.74 -41.16
CA GLU A 336 12.99 15.86 -42.06
C GLU A 336 13.80 15.41 -43.28
N ALA A 337 14.89 14.66 -43.08
CA ALA A 337 15.73 14.17 -44.16
C ALA A 337 14.96 13.27 -45.14
N VAL A 338 14.15 12.34 -44.63
CA VAL A 338 13.29 11.48 -45.45
C VAL A 338 12.25 12.31 -46.19
N ASN A 339 11.53 13.20 -45.49
CA ASN A 339 10.49 14.03 -46.11
C ASN A 339 11.04 14.95 -47.20
N LEU A 340 12.17 15.63 -46.97
CA LEU A 340 12.82 16.48 -47.96
C LEU A 340 13.38 15.67 -49.13
N GLY A 341 13.90 14.46 -48.89
CA GLY A 341 14.30 13.54 -49.95
C GLY A 341 13.13 13.20 -50.88
N ILE A 342 11.96 12.87 -50.30
CA ILE A 342 10.75 12.57 -51.05
C ILE A 342 10.28 13.79 -51.84
N ILE A 343 10.25 14.99 -51.23
CA ILE A 343 9.88 16.24 -51.92
C ILE A 343 10.79 16.48 -53.14
N ARG A 344 12.11 16.35 -52.98
CA ARG A 344 13.06 16.52 -54.09
C ARG A 344 12.85 15.50 -55.21
N ALA A 345 12.53 14.24 -54.87
CA ALA A 345 12.22 13.21 -55.87
C ALA A 345 10.96 13.55 -56.68
N LEU A 346 9.95 14.14 -56.05
CA LEU A 346 8.75 14.63 -56.73
C LEU A 346 9.06 15.83 -57.65
N GLU A 347 9.82 16.82 -57.15
CA GLU A 347 10.18 18.03 -57.91
C GLU A 347 11.00 17.70 -59.17
N GLN A 348 11.97 16.79 -59.07
CA GLN A 348 12.78 16.34 -60.22
C GLN A 348 11.95 15.72 -61.35
N ARG A 349 10.76 15.21 -61.02
CA ARG A 349 9.83 14.59 -61.97
C ARG A 349 8.69 15.53 -62.37
N GLY A 350 8.77 16.81 -61.97
CA GLY A 350 7.76 17.82 -62.28
C GLY A 350 6.43 17.62 -61.54
N ILE A 351 6.40 16.80 -60.48
CA ILE A 351 5.18 16.57 -59.72
C ILE A 351 5.05 17.64 -58.64
N LYS A 352 3.92 18.35 -58.67
CA LYS A 352 3.52 19.24 -57.58
C LYS A 352 2.59 18.50 -56.65
N LEU A 353 2.77 18.71 -55.35
CA LEU A 353 1.83 18.20 -54.35
C LEU A 353 0.43 18.78 -54.63
N PRO A 354 -0.65 17.99 -54.47
CA PRO A 354 -2.00 18.46 -54.67
C PRO A 354 -2.26 19.70 -53.79
N SER A 355 -2.61 20.82 -54.42
CA SER A 355 -3.20 21.97 -53.74
C SER A 355 -4.71 21.82 -53.77
N THR A 356 -5.40 22.03 -52.64
CA THR A 356 -6.87 22.05 -52.60
C THR A 356 -7.40 23.03 -53.67
N ARG A 357 -7.96 22.51 -54.77
CA ARG A 357 -8.68 23.31 -55.76
C ARG A 357 -10.14 23.41 -55.30
N ILE A 358 -10.60 24.62 -55.00
CA ILE A 358 -12.02 24.90 -54.81
C ILE A 358 -12.51 25.45 -56.15
N ASP A 359 -13.18 24.61 -56.94
CA ASP A 359 -13.89 25.07 -58.13
C ASP A 359 -15.17 25.79 -57.69
N VAL A 360 -15.15 27.12 -57.73
CA VAL A 360 -16.34 27.94 -57.55
C VAL A 360 -17.03 28.06 -58.91
N GLN A 361 -18.07 27.25 -59.13
CA GLN A 361 -18.99 27.48 -60.25
C GLN A 361 -19.82 28.73 -59.93
N LEU A 362 -19.47 29.86 -60.55
CA LEU A 362 -20.34 31.02 -60.60
C LEU A 362 -21.49 30.67 -61.56
N GLY A 363 -22.68 30.42 -61.01
CA GLY A 363 -23.90 30.25 -61.79
C GLY A 363 -24.23 31.56 -62.50
N ASN A 364 -24.36 31.50 -63.82
CA ASN A 364 -24.91 32.58 -64.65
C ASN A 364 -26.44 32.59 -64.60
#